data_AF-A0A969FFR2-F1
#
_entry.id   AF-A0A969FFR2-F1
#
_cell.length_a   1.000
_cell.length_b   1.000
_cell.length_c   1.000
_cell.angle_alpha   90.00
_cell.angle_beta   90.00
_cell.angle_gamma   90.00
#
_symmetry.space_group_name_H-M   'P 1'
#
loop_
_entity.id
_entity.type
_entity.pdbx_description
1 polymer ?
#
loop_
_entity_poly.entity_id
_entity_poly.type
_entity_poly.pdbx_seq_one_letter_code
_entity_poly.pdbx_strand_id
1 'polypeptide(L)'
;MQAMPEFGSEGRSKYFGVDPISFILSGSSGLRAPDMPYVNWMSLSLPIILKSQLPLVRSVTKEIRILWQILLASLGVFLLAHLVLLKLYFPNRYTYHSLRFVMPIAAAIALTILFQASWRWLRQTRATKASKQYVVLGMMGVLLILCLVTFALPTIALSRQQWVVGRYSKIYSFFADQPKDTLIASLVKEANSLPTFSQRSILAGEEFAFAYHPNYYNQFKQQTIDTIYALYSSDSGKVKEIIQTYGIDFFVVENTSFQPAFLAEKKWLLHSSFQPIVLEAIAWLEQEQQPVLQRLQNQCSALSEGELTVINAKCIAAFDN
;
A
#
# COMPACT_ATOMS: atom_id res chain seq x y z
N MET A 1 -5.76 24.09 -3.82
CA MET A 1 -6.36 22.83 -4.31
C MET A 1 -7.82 22.88 -3.94
N GLN A 2 -8.73 22.69 -4.91
CA GLN A 2 -10.14 22.43 -4.57
C GLN A 2 -10.21 21.18 -3.69
N ALA A 3 -11.17 21.11 -2.77
CA ALA A 3 -11.34 19.96 -1.91
C ALA A 3 -11.73 18.74 -2.77
N MET A 4 -10.76 17.89 -3.05
CA MET A 4 -10.93 16.66 -3.81
C MET A 4 -11.45 15.56 -2.86
N PRO A 5 -12.58 14.89 -3.17
CA PRO A 5 -13.14 13.81 -2.35
C PRO A 5 -12.13 12.69 -2.04
N GLU A 6 -11.18 12.49 -2.94
CA GLU A 6 -10.10 11.50 -2.83
C GLU A 6 -9.22 11.68 -1.60
N PHE A 7 -9.11 12.91 -1.08
CA PHE A 7 -8.35 13.24 0.13
C PHE A 7 -9.23 13.34 1.38
N GLY A 8 -10.55 13.12 1.25
CA GLY A 8 -11.49 13.11 2.38
C GLY A 8 -11.32 11.90 3.29
N SER A 9 -12.15 11.81 4.34
CA SER A 9 -12.02 10.80 5.39
C SER A 9 -12.18 9.35 4.90
N GLU A 10 -13.01 9.15 3.87
CA GLU A 10 -13.28 7.86 3.23
C GLU A 10 -12.64 7.75 1.83
N GLY A 11 -11.92 8.80 1.39
CA GLY A 11 -11.25 8.83 0.09
C GLY A 11 -10.05 7.88 0.03
N ARG A 12 -9.67 7.49 -1.20
CA ARG A 12 -8.54 6.58 -1.46
C ARG A 12 -7.24 6.99 -0.78
N SER A 13 -7.01 8.31 -0.64
CA SER A 13 -5.80 8.89 -0.09
C SER A 13 -6.13 9.86 1.06
N LYS A 14 -6.75 9.35 2.13
CA LYS A 14 -7.16 10.12 3.31
C LYS A 14 -6.06 11.08 3.80
N TYR A 15 -6.42 12.36 3.89
CA TYR A 15 -5.55 13.43 4.42
C TYR A 15 -6.33 14.48 5.20
N PHE A 16 -7.50 14.89 4.70
CA PHE A 16 -8.42 15.81 5.37
C PHE A 16 -9.52 15.03 6.12
N GLY A 17 -10.16 15.68 7.10
CA GLY A 17 -11.25 15.07 7.87
C GLY A 17 -10.80 13.92 8.79
N VAL A 18 -9.52 13.89 9.17
CA VAL A 18 -8.99 13.03 10.24
C VAL A 18 -9.06 13.75 11.59
N ASP A 19 -9.14 12.99 12.68
CA ASP A 19 -9.04 13.56 14.02
C ASP A 19 -7.63 14.15 14.29
N PRO A 20 -7.49 15.14 15.20
CA PRO A 20 -6.22 15.82 15.42
C PRO A 20 -5.08 14.90 15.86
N ILE A 21 -5.37 13.83 16.61
CA ILE A 21 -4.36 12.90 17.12
C ILE A 21 -3.84 12.06 15.96
N SER A 22 -4.74 11.48 15.16
CA SER A 22 -4.36 10.75 13.94
C SER A 22 -3.66 11.65 12.94
N PHE A 23 -4.05 12.91 12.82
CA PHE A 23 -3.39 13.85 11.90
C PHE A 23 -1.89 13.99 12.23
N ILE A 24 -1.54 14.03 13.52
CA ILE A 24 -0.15 14.24 13.98
C ILE A 24 0.63 12.92 14.08
N LEU A 25 -0.01 11.83 14.50
CA LEU A 25 0.68 10.59 14.88
C LEU A 25 0.45 9.41 13.94
N SER A 26 -0.49 9.49 12.99
CA SER A 26 -0.84 8.36 12.13
C SER A 26 -1.22 8.78 10.71
N GLY A 27 -1.58 7.79 9.89
CA GLY A 27 -2.06 8.03 8.52
C GLY A 27 -1.03 8.70 7.61
N SER A 28 -1.53 9.42 6.61
CA SER A 28 -0.73 10.08 5.56
C SER A 28 -0.05 11.37 6.04
N SER A 29 -0.62 12.05 7.03
CA SER A 29 -0.10 13.30 7.59
C SER A 29 0.89 13.09 8.75
N GLY A 30 0.71 12.02 9.54
CA GLY A 30 1.39 11.90 10.83
C GLY A 30 2.85 11.42 10.79
N LEU A 31 3.51 11.58 11.93
CA LEU A 31 4.83 11.04 12.22
C LEU A 31 4.76 9.51 12.28
N ARG A 32 5.40 8.82 11.34
CA ARG A 32 5.34 7.37 11.27
C ARG A 32 6.67 6.73 11.63
N ALA A 33 6.76 6.17 12.83
CA ALA A 33 7.87 5.34 13.26
C ALA A 33 7.64 3.87 12.83
N PRO A 34 8.70 3.04 12.73
CA PRO A 34 8.53 1.61 12.58
C PRO A 34 7.85 1.01 13.82
N ASP A 35 6.63 0.52 13.63
CA ASP A 35 5.88 -0.18 14.68
C ASP A 35 6.56 -1.49 15.11
N MET A 36 7.36 -2.08 14.22
CA MET A 36 8.08 -3.34 14.42
C MET A 36 9.45 -3.38 13.74
N PRO A 37 10.38 -4.22 14.23
CA PRO A 37 10.31 -4.91 15.53
C PRO A 37 10.44 -3.92 16.71
N TYR A 38 9.79 -4.20 17.85
CA TYR A 38 9.77 -3.29 19.01
C TYR A 38 11.16 -2.96 19.57
N VAL A 39 12.13 -3.84 19.34
CA VAL A 39 13.54 -3.62 19.69
C VAL A 39 14.11 -2.32 19.10
N ASN A 40 13.57 -1.84 17.97
CA ASN A 40 13.96 -0.58 17.36
C ASN A 40 13.76 0.61 18.31
N TRP A 41 12.80 0.56 19.23
CA TRP A 41 12.56 1.64 20.20
C TRP A 41 13.70 1.82 21.20
N MET A 42 14.61 0.84 21.32
CA MET A 42 15.85 1.01 22.07
C MET A 42 16.74 2.13 21.50
N SER A 43 16.50 2.56 20.25
CA SER A 43 17.16 3.72 19.66
C SER A 43 16.99 4.99 20.51
N LEU A 44 15.86 5.15 21.20
CA LEU A 44 15.60 6.33 22.04
C LEU A 44 16.51 6.41 23.27
N SER A 45 17.07 5.27 23.71
CA SER A 45 18.01 5.22 24.83
C SER A 45 19.42 5.66 24.45
N LEU A 46 19.75 5.69 23.14
CA LEU A 46 21.10 5.95 22.66
C LEU A 46 21.67 7.31 23.11
N PRO A 47 20.95 8.45 23.04
CA PRO A 47 21.49 9.73 23.51
C PRO A 47 21.84 9.74 25.01
N ILE A 48 21.12 8.95 25.81
CA ILE A 48 21.38 8.81 27.25
C ILE A 48 22.61 7.91 27.47
N ILE A 49 22.68 6.78 26.75
CA ILE A 49 23.81 5.84 26.82
C ILE A 49 25.12 6.51 26.38
N LEU A 50 25.11 7.36 25.36
CA LEU A 50 26.30 8.08 24.90
C LEU A 50 26.86 9.08 25.94
N LYS A 51 26.05 9.49 26.92
CA LYS A 51 26.50 10.33 28.05
C LYS A 51 27.06 9.50 29.22
N SER A 52 26.96 8.18 29.17
CA SER A 52 27.44 7.30 30.23
C SER A 52 28.96 7.10 30.17
N GLN A 53 29.53 6.61 31.27
CA GLN A 53 30.96 6.28 31.38
C GLN A 53 31.27 4.84 30.94
N LEU A 54 30.36 4.19 30.21
CA LEU A 54 30.54 2.79 29.77
C LEU A 54 31.72 2.70 28.79
N PRO A 55 32.66 1.76 28.96
CA PRO A 55 33.88 1.76 28.14
C PRO A 55 33.66 1.61 26.63
N LEU A 56 32.58 0.94 26.16
CA LEU A 56 32.30 0.84 24.71
C LEU A 56 31.82 2.14 24.09
N VAL A 57 31.32 3.09 24.89
CA VAL A 57 30.92 4.41 24.39
C VAL A 57 32.13 5.11 23.76
N ARG A 58 33.35 4.86 24.26
CA ARG A 58 34.60 5.40 23.69
C ARG A 58 34.91 4.88 22.28
N SER A 59 34.32 3.76 21.89
CA SER A 59 34.46 3.20 20.53
C SER A 59 33.44 3.78 19.56
N VAL A 60 32.46 4.55 20.03
CA VAL A 60 31.53 5.29 19.18
C VAL A 60 32.23 6.51 18.61
N THR A 61 32.33 6.55 17.29
CA THR A 61 33.04 7.59 16.57
C THR A 61 32.13 8.78 16.26
N LYS A 62 32.68 9.86 15.68
CA LYS A 62 31.93 11.10 15.39
C LYS A 62 30.91 10.91 14.26
N GLU A 63 31.07 9.88 13.45
CA GLU A 63 30.23 9.53 12.30
C GLU A 63 28.80 9.19 12.72
N ILE A 64 28.56 8.83 14.00
CA ILE A 64 27.21 8.64 14.56
C ILE A 64 26.31 9.88 14.39
N ARG A 65 26.91 11.08 14.20
CA ARG A 65 26.20 12.32 13.87
C ARG A 65 25.31 12.19 12.64
N ILE A 66 25.63 11.29 11.69
CA ILE A 66 24.81 11.08 10.50
C ILE A 66 23.38 10.63 10.85
N LEU A 67 23.20 9.87 11.92
CA LEU A 67 21.87 9.44 12.38
C LEU A 67 21.02 10.64 12.79
N TRP A 68 21.62 11.60 13.49
CA TRP A 68 20.94 12.84 13.89
C TRP A 68 20.71 13.77 12.70
N GLN A 69 21.65 13.87 11.76
CA GLN A 69 21.50 14.66 10.55
C GLN A 69 20.34 14.15 9.68
N ILE A 70 20.23 12.83 9.48
CA ILE A 70 19.13 12.20 8.74
C ILE A 70 17.80 12.47 9.46
N LEU A 71 17.76 12.32 10.79
CA LEU A 71 16.56 12.59 11.57
C LEU A 71 16.10 14.05 11.44
N LEU A 72 17.03 15.01 11.58
CA LEU A 72 16.73 16.43 11.42
C LEU A 72 16.27 16.78 10.00
N ALA A 73 16.95 16.26 8.98
CA ALA A 73 16.56 16.48 7.59
C ALA A 73 15.16 15.90 7.31
N SER A 74 14.89 14.67 7.78
CA SER A 74 13.60 14.01 7.67
C SER A 74 12.48 14.82 8.32
N LEU A 75 12.69 15.30 9.55
CA LEU A 75 11.72 16.14 10.27
C LEU A 75 11.55 17.50 9.60
N GLY A 76 12.63 18.10 9.08
CA GLY A 76 12.56 19.34 8.33
C GLY A 76 11.68 19.22 7.09
N VAL A 77 11.91 18.18 6.26
CA VAL A 77 11.09 17.94 5.06
C VAL A 77 9.67 17.52 5.42
N PHE A 78 9.47 16.77 6.50
CA PHE A 78 8.14 16.46 7.05
C PHE A 78 7.32 17.72 7.36
N LEU A 79 7.93 18.71 8.03
CA LEU A 79 7.29 19.98 8.31
C LEU A 79 7.04 20.78 7.02
N LEU A 80 8.02 20.82 6.11
CA LEU A 80 7.85 21.48 4.81
C LEU A 80 6.71 20.87 3.99
N ALA A 81 6.54 19.54 4.03
CA ALA A 81 5.47 18.84 3.32
C ALA A 81 4.07 19.23 3.82
N HIS A 82 3.92 19.53 5.11
CA HIS A 82 2.68 20.10 5.65
C HIS A 82 2.40 21.51 5.11
N LEU A 83 3.45 22.34 4.95
CA LEU A 83 3.32 23.72 4.49
C LEU A 83 2.94 23.81 3.00
N VAL A 84 3.54 22.96 2.16
CA VAL A 84 3.35 23.03 0.70
C VAL A 84 2.25 22.09 0.17
N LEU A 85 1.57 21.37 1.07
CA LEU A 85 0.37 20.56 0.85
C LEU A 85 0.40 19.71 -0.43
N LEU A 86 0.85 18.45 -0.30
CA LEU A 86 0.91 17.42 -1.36
C LEU A 86 1.85 17.73 -2.56
N LYS A 87 2.39 18.95 -2.68
CA LYS A 87 3.47 19.23 -3.65
C LYS A 87 4.73 18.40 -3.37
N LEU A 88 5.01 18.14 -2.08
CA LEU A 88 6.06 17.26 -1.61
C LEU A 88 5.51 15.88 -1.21
N TYR A 89 4.41 15.43 -1.82
CA TYR A 89 3.75 14.18 -1.40
C TYR A 89 3.25 14.27 0.06
N PHE A 90 2.82 13.13 0.61
CA PHE A 90 2.40 12.98 2.00
C PHE A 90 3.57 13.13 2.99
N PRO A 91 3.39 13.94 4.07
CA PRO A 91 4.43 14.16 5.08
C PRO A 91 4.98 12.88 5.71
N ASN A 92 4.11 11.90 6.01
CA ASN A 92 4.51 10.66 6.68
C ASN A 92 5.64 9.91 5.96
N ARG A 93 5.76 10.07 4.65
CA ARG A 93 6.73 9.37 3.81
C ARG A 93 8.15 9.71 4.21
N TYR A 94 8.40 10.96 4.60
CA TYR A 94 9.72 11.45 4.98
C TYR A 94 10.20 10.87 6.30
N THR A 95 9.31 10.61 7.25
CA THR A 95 9.64 10.01 8.55
C THR A 95 9.63 8.49 8.50
N TYR A 96 8.65 7.89 7.81
CA TYR A 96 8.50 6.44 7.68
C TYR A 96 9.75 5.74 7.16
N HIS A 97 10.28 6.19 6.00
CA HIS A 97 11.45 5.56 5.41
C HIS A 97 12.71 5.86 6.22
N SER A 98 12.90 7.12 6.64
CA SER A 98 14.10 7.53 7.37
C SER A 98 14.23 6.84 8.73
N LEU A 99 13.14 6.76 9.50
CA LEU A 99 13.15 6.11 10.81
C LEU A 99 13.34 4.59 10.72
N ARG A 100 12.92 3.95 9.63
CA ARG A 100 13.21 2.54 9.34
C ARG A 100 14.70 2.26 9.12
N PHE A 101 15.49 3.26 8.77
CA PHE A 101 16.95 3.12 8.71
C PHE A 101 17.62 3.58 10.02
N VAL A 102 17.22 4.73 10.55
CA VAL A 102 17.87 5.34 11.72
C VAL A 102 17.63 4.52 13.00
N MET A 103 16.39 4.09 13.27
CA MET A 103 16.07 3.42 14.53
C MET A 103 16.76 2.06 14.69
N PRO A 104 16.78 1.15 13.70
CA PRO A 104 17.48 -0.13 13.87
C PRO A 104 18.98 0.03 14.12
N ILE A 105 19.65 0.95 13.42
CA ILE A 105 21.08 1.21 13.60
C ILE A 105 21.34 1.78 15.00
N ALA A 106 20.56 2.79 15.40
CA ALA A 106 20.68 3.38 16.73
C ALA A 106 20.39 2.38 17.85
N ALA A 107 19.37 1.54 17.68
CA ALA A 107 19.03 0.47 18.60
C ALA A 107 20.15 -0.57 18.70
N ALA A 108 20.75 -0.98 17.57
CA ALA A 108 21.86 -1.93 17.56
C ALA A 108 23.08 -1.40 18.34
N ILE A 109 23.44 -0.12 18.17
CA ILE A 109 24.52 0.52 18.93
C ILE A 109 24.19 0.52 20.43
N ALA A 110 22.99 0.99 20.79
CA ALA A 110 22.54 1.03 22.18
C ALA A 110 22.56 -0.35 22.83
N LEU A 111 21.99 -1.36 22.16
CA LEU A 111 21.94 -2.73 22.65
C LEU A 111 23.32 -3.35 22.77
N THR A 112 24.24 -3.08 21.86
CA THR A 112 25.61 -3.60 21.93
C THR A 112 26.34 -3.04 23.16
N ILE A 113 26.18 -1.75 23.44
CA ILE A 113 26.76 -1.09 24.62
C ILE A 113 26.15 -1.66 25.91
N LEU A 114 24.82 -1.78 25.96
CA LEU A 114 24.12 -2.34 27.11
C LEU A 114 24.50 -3.80 27.33
N PHE A 115 24.57 -4.60 26.28
CA PHE A 115 24.98 -6.00 26.33
C PHE A 115 26.39 -6.15 26.90
N GLN A 116 27.35 -5.32 26.46
CA GLN A 116 28.70 -5.33 27.00
C GLN A 116 28.73 -4.92 28.48
N ALA A 117 27.96 -3.89 28.86
CA ALA A 117 27.86 -3.45 30.25
C ALA A 117 27.31 -4.57 31.15
N SER A 118 26.21 -5.20 30.73
CA SER A 118 25.62 -6.36 31.41
C SER A 118 26.59 -7.52 31.51
N TRP A 119 27.35 -7.82 30.44
CA TRP A 119 28.34 -8.90 30.43
C TRP A 119 29.51 -8.67 31.41
N ARG A 120 30.02 -7.43 31.49
CA ARG A 120 31.07 -7.09 32.47
C ARG A 120 30.56 -7.16 33.89
N TRP A 121 29.37 -6.62 34.14
CA TRP A 121 28.74 -6.69 35.45
C TRP A 121 28.55 -8.14 35.90
N LEU A 122 28.02 -9.00 35.02
CA LEU A 122 27.89 -10.46 35.23
C LEU A 122 29.22 -11.14 35.59
N ARG A 123 30.33 -10.78 34.93
CA ARG A 123 31.64 -11.35 35.24
C ARG A 123 32.16 -10.90 36.61
N GLN A 124 31.89 -9.66 37.00
CA GLN A 124 32.31 -9.11 38.30
C GLN A 124 31.46 -9.66 39.45
N THR A 125 30.15 -9.84 39.27
CA THR A 125 29.27 -10.48 40.27
C THR A 125 29.45 -11.99 40.35
N ARG A 126 30.18 -12.66 39.45
CA ARG A 126 30.49 -14.09 39.61
C ARG A 126 31.50 -14.36 40.72
N ALA A 127 32.21 -13.32 41.14
CA ALA A 127 33.11 -13.32 42.28
C ALA A 127 32.38 -13.15 43.64
N THR A 128 31.09 -12.77 43.64
CA THR A 128 30.27 -12.60 44.86
C THR A 128 28.98 -13.42 44.77
N LYS A 129 28.62 -14.19 45.81
CA LYS A 129 27.46 -15.11 45.77
C LYS A 129 26.13 -14.35 45.53
N ALA A 130 25.67 -14.26 44.28
CA ALA A 130 24.40 -13.61 43.93
C ALA A 130 23.56 -14.45 42.95
N SER A 131 22.99 -15.58 43.41
CA SER A 131 22.24 -16.53 42.55
C SER A 131 20.99 -15.96 41.89
N LYS A 132 20.28 -15.02 42.54
CA LYS A 132 19.03 -14.43 42.01
C LYS A 132 19.26 -13.47 40.82
N GLN A 133 20.41 -12.80 40.76
CA GLN A 133 20.70 -11.84 39.68
C GLN A 133 20.91 -12.57 38.33
N TYR A 134 21.52 -13.75 38.34
CA TYR A 134 21.70 -14.57 37.14
C TYR A 134 20.39 -15.05 36.52
N VAL A 135 19.37 -15.32 37.35
CA VAL A 135 18.05 -15.74 36.86
C VAL A 135 17.36 -14.61 36.10
N VAL A 136 17.39 -13.38 36.63
CA VAL A 136 16.81 -12.19 35.98
C VAL A 136 17.52 -11.86 34.68
N LEU A 137 18.85 -11.90 34.65
CA LEU A 137 19.63 -11.69 33.42
C LEU A 137 19.39 -12.78 32.37
N GLY A 138 19.32 -14.04 32.80
CA GLY A 138 18.98 -15.16 31.93
C GLY A 138 17.60 -14.96 31.29
N MET A 139 16.60 -14.57 32.09
CA MET A 139 15.26 -14.25 31.59
C MET A 139 15.26 -13.07 30.60
N MET A 140 15.98 -11.99 30.90
CA MET A 140 16.11 -10.84 29.99
C MET A 140 16.80 -11.21 28.67
N GLY A 141 17.86 -12.04 28.73
CA GLY A 141 18.55 -12.55 27.56
C GLY A 141 17.66 -13.44 26.70
N VAL A 142 16.90 -14.34 27.33
CA VAL A 142 15.89 -15.17 26.65
C VAL A 142 14.79 -14.30 26.04
N LEU A 143 14.32 -13.26 26.73
CA LEU A 143 13.32 -12.32 26.20
C LEU A 143 13.85 -11.53 24.99
N LEU A 144 15.10 -11.06 25.03
CA LEU A 144 15.74 -10.38 23.91
C LEU A 144 15.92 -11.32 22.71
N ILE A 145 16.40 -12.54 22.96
CA ILE A 145 16.54 -13.57 21.91
C ILE A 145 15.18 -13.93 21.33
N LEU A 146 14.16 -14.13 22.17
CA LEU A 146 12.79 -14.39 21.72
C LEU A 146 12.25 -13.22 20.87
N CYS A 147 12.52 -11.98 21.29
CA CYS A 147 12.15 -10.77 20.55
C CYS A 147 12.89 -10.66 19.20
N LEU A 148 14.12 -11.16 19.08
CA LEU A 148 14.87 -11.13 17.83
C LEU A 148 14.51 -12.31 16.91
N VAL A 149 14.40 -13.52 17.47
CA VAL A 149 14.14 -14.76 16.73
C VAL A 149 12.71 -14.80 16.18
N THR A 150 11.72 -14.32 16.93
CA THR A 150 10.32 -14.29 16.44
C THR A 150 10.16 -13.46 15.16
N PHE A 151 11.00 -12.44 14.94
CA PHE A 151 10.96 -11.63 13.72
C PHE A 151 11.93 -12.10 12.63
N ALA A 152 12.90 -12.95 12.97
CA ALA A 152 13.73 -13.65 12.00
C ALA A 152 12.98 -14.82 11.33
N LEU A 153 11.83 -15.24 11.89
CA LEU A 153 10.97 -16.26 11.28
C LEU A 153 10.30 -15.72 10.01
N PRO A 154 10.58 -16.31 8.82
CA PRO A 154 10.05 -15.82 7.56
C PRO A 154 8.53 -15.77 7.51
N THR A 155 7.83 -16.72 8.13
CA THR A 155 6.37 -16.77 8.15
C THR A 155 5.75 -15.57 8.86
N ILE A 156 6.33 -15.13 9.98
CA ILE A 156 5.87 -13.96 10.74
C ILE A 156 6.29 -12.67 10.02
N ALA A 157 7.50 -12.63 9.47
CA ALA A 157 7.99 -11.48 8.73
C ALA A 157 7.19 -11.25 7.43
N LEU A 158 6.95 -12.28 6.63
CA LEU A 158 6.26 -12.20 5.34
C LEU A 158 4.76 -11.96 5.50
N SER A 159 4.10 -12.62 6.46
CA SER A 159 2.66 -12.41 6.71
C SER A 159 2.32 -10.98 7.12
N ARG A 160 3.26 -10.28 7.79
CA ARG A 160 3.08 -8.88 8.20
C ARG A 160 3.51 -7.86 7.15
N GLN A 161 4.12 -8.28 6.04
CA GLN A 161 4.56 -7.38 4.98
C GLN A 161 3.48 -7.07 3.93
N GLN A 162 2.25 -7.59 4.11
CA GLN A 162 1.09 -7.28 3.24
C GLN A 162 1.34 -7.62 1.76
N TRP A 163 2.14 -8.65 1.48
CA TRP A 163 2.35 -9.14 0.12
C TRP A 163 1.03 -9.62 -0.49
N VAL A 164 0.76 -9.20 -1.71
CA VAL A 164 -0.36 -9.72 -2.50
C VAL A 164 0.13 -10.97 -3.24
N VAL A 165 -0.51 -12.10 -2.97
CA VAL A 165 -0.26 -13.35 -3.68
C VAL A 165 -1.27 -13.43 -4.83
N GLY A 166 -0.76 -13.47 -6.06
CA GLY A 166 -1.61 -13.63 -7.24
C GLY A 166 -2.27 -15.01 -7.25
N ARG A 167 -3.60 -15.05 -7.30
CA ARG A 167 -4.37 -16.31 -7.17
C ARG A 167 -4.77 -16.93 -8.51
N TYR A 168 -4.77 -16.16 -9.59
CA TYR A 168 -5.30 -16.55 -10.90
C TYR A 168 -4.17 -16.77 -11.91
N SER A 169 -3.41 -17.83 -11.69
CA SER A 169 -2.21 -18.16 -12.47
C SER A 169 -2.47 -18.33 -13.97
N LYS A 170 -3.64 -18.86 -14.36
CA LYS A 170 -3.99 -19.04 -15.78
C LYS A 170 -4.30 -17.70 -16.43
N ILE A 171 -5.00 -16.81 -15.72
CA ILE A 171 -5.26 -15.44 -16.21
C ILE A 171 -3.95 -14.67 -16.41
N TYR A 172 -3.03 -14.76 -15.44
CA TYR A 172 -1.72 -14.11 -15.57
C TYR A 172 -0.93 -14.65 -16.77
N SER A 173 -0.90 -15.96 -16.95
CA SER A 173 -0.21 -16.60 -18.07
C SER A 173 -0.87 -16.22 -19.41
N PHE A 174 -2.20 -16.23 -19.48
CA PHE A 174 -2.95 -15.82 -20.67
C PHE A 174 -2.60 -14.40 -21.11
N PHE A 175 -2.56 -13.44 -20.18
CA PHE A 175 -2.16 -12.06 -20.50
C PHE A 175 -0.66 -11.92 -20.79
N ALA A 176 0.19 -12.74 -20.16
CA ALA A 176 1.61 -12.76 -20.46
C ALA A 176 1.89 -13.18 -21.91
N ASP A 177 1.01 -13.99 -22.51
CA ASP A 177 1.09 -14.46 -23.90
C ASP A 177 0.48 -13.48 -24.93
N GLN A 178 -0.29 -12.47 -24.51
CA GLN A 178 -0.88 -11.47 -25.42
C GLN A 178 0.17 -10.48 -25.96
N PRO A 179 -0.10 -9.71 -27.03
CA PRO A 179 0.79 -8.63 -27.47
C PRO A 179 1.13 -7.61 -26.37
N LYS A 180 2.31 -6.98 -26.42
CA LYS A 180 2.80 -6.08 -25.33
C LYS A 180 1.96 -4.80 -25.19
N ASP A 181 1.34 -4.37 -26.27
CA ASP A 181 0.42 -3.24 -26.36
C ASP A 181 -1.00 -3.59 -25.89
N THR A 182 -1.26 -4.83 -25.46
CA THR A 182 -2.58 -5.22 -24.96
C THR A 182 -3.05 -4.35 -23.80
N LEU A 183 -4.25 -3.81 -23.96
CA LEU A 183 -4.92 -2.98 -22.95
C LEU A 183 -6.14 -3.68 -22.36
N ILE A 184 -6.18 -3.70 -21.02
CA ILE A 184 -7.21 -4.41 -20.26
C ILE A 184 -8.05 -3.40 -19.46
N ALA A 185 -9.37 -3.48 -19.57
CA ALA A 185 -10.29 -2.64 -18.79
C ALA A 185 -10.98 -3.47 -17.70
N SER A 186 -10.93 -3.00 -16.45
CA SER A 186 -11.54 -3.72 -15.33
C SER A 186 -11.69 -2.83 -14.10
N LEU A 187 -12.63 -3.21 -13.21
CA LEU A 187 -12.78 -2.67 -11.86
C LEU A 187 -12.57 -3.73 -10.76
N VAL A 188 -12.23 -4.97 -11.14
CA VAL A 188 -11.98 -6.04 -10.15
C VAL A 188 -10.67 -5.79 -9.44
N LYS A 189 -10.59 -6.16 -8.17
CA LYS A 189 -9.39 -5.87 -7.36
C LYS A 189 -8.15 -6.58 -7.89
N GLU A 190 -8.31 -7.80 -8.40
CA GLU A 190 -7.20 -8.60 -8.96
C GLU A 190 -6.58 -7.93 -10.20
N ALA A 191 -7.31 -7.09 -10.93
CA ALA A 191 -6.79 -6.42 -12.13
C ALA A 191 -5.59 -5.51 -11.81
N ASN A 192 -5.50 -4.97 -10.59
CA ASN A 192 -4.36 -4.17 -10.13
C ASN A 192 -3.03 -4.94 -10.19
N SER A 193 -3.09 -6.28 -10.13
CA SER A 193 -1.92 -7.15 -10.15
C SER A 193 -1.49 -7.54 -11.58
N LEU A 194 -2.33 -7.32 -12.59
CA LEU A 194 -2.06 -7.70 -13.98
C LEU A 194 -0.78 -7.05 -14.53
N PRO A 195 -0.51 -5.75 -14.34
CA PRO A 195 0.73 -5.15 -14.84
C PRO A 195 1.99 -5.82 -14.26
N THR A 196 1.95 -6.20 -12.99
CA THR A 196 3.08 -6.85 -12.31
C THR A 196 3.28 -8.29 -12.78
N PHE A 197 2.22 -9.10 -12.85
CA PHE A 197 2.35 -10.54 -13.14
C PHE A 197 2.35 -10.89 -14.62
N SER A 198 1.72 -10.07 -15.48
CA SER A 198 1.60 -10.34 -16.91
C SER A 198 2.36 -9.34 -17.80
N GLN A 199 2.81 -8.21 -17.24
CA GLN A 199 3.41 -7.10 -17.99
C GLN A 199 2.46 -6.57 -19.09
N ARG A 200 1.15 -6.50 -18.81
CA ARG A 200 0.16 -5.86 -19.69
C ARG A 200 -0.53 -4.70 -18.98
N SER A 201 -0.88 -3.68 -19.75
CA SER A 201 -1.42 -2.44 -19.22
C SER A 201 -2.88 -2.63 -18.84
N ILE A 202 -3.30 -1.95 -17.78
CA ILE A 202 -4.72 -1.76 -17.48
C ILE A 202 -5.10 -0.30 -17.70
N LEU A 203 -6.33 -0.05 -18.13
CA LEU A 203 -6.83 1.29 -18.42
C LEU A 203 -6.99 2.14 -17.15
N ALA A 204 -7.53 1.54 -16.09
CA ALA A 204 -7.70 2.16 -14.79
C ALA A 204 -7.71 1.09 -13.69
N GLY A 205 -7.34 1.47 -12.47
CA GLY A 205 -7.32 0.58 -11.31
C GLY A 205 -7.10 1.32 -10.00
N GLU A 206 -7.58 0.74 -8.90
CA GLU A 206 -7.52 1.31 -7.55
C GLU A 206 -6.09 1.64 -7.09
N GLU A 207 -5.11 0.80 -7.45
CA GLU A 207 -3.71 1.00 -7.08
C GLU A 207 -3.04 2.14 -7.87
N PHE A 208 -3.72 2.68 -8.90
CA PHE A 208 -3.22 3.78 -9.73
C PHE A 208 -3.99 5.09 -9.50
N ALA A 209 -4.99 5.08 -8.61
CA ALA A 209 -5.90 6.20 -8.31
C ALA A 209 -5.25 7.28 -7.40
N PHE A 210 -4.15 7.86 -7.85
CA PHE A 210 -3.34 8.82 -7.09
C PHE A 210 -3.65 10.28 -7.47
N ALA A 211 -4.44 10.95 -6.64
CA ALA A 211 -4.94 12.31 -6.89
C ALA A 211 -3.93 13.46 -6.71
N TYR A 212 -2.74 13.20 -6.16
CA TYR A 212 -1.76 14.26 -5.84
C TYR A 212 -1.00 14.80 -7.06
N HIS A 213 -1.19 14.20 -8.25
CA HIS A 213 -0.69 14.71 -9.52
C HIS A 213 -1.85 15.10 -10.45
N PRO A 214 -2.29 16.37 -10.46
CA PRO A 214 -3.55 16.77 -11.13
C PRO A 214 -3.63 16.42 -12.62
N ASN A 215 -2.54 16.61 -13.37
CA ASN A 215 -2.53 16.34 -14.81
C ASN A 215 -2.72 14.85 -15.11
N TYR A 216 -1.96 14.00 -14.41
CA TYR A 216 -2.14 12.55 -14.47
C TYR A 216 -3.54 12.14 -14.02
N TYR A 217 -3.99 12.71 -12.90
CA TYR A 217 -5.26 12.33 -12.29
C TYR A 217 -6.48 12.70 -13.14
N ASN A 218 -6.43 13.83 -13.86
CA ASN A 218 -7.50 14.20 -14.79
C ASN A 218 -7.66 13.19 -15.92
N GLN A 219 -6.54 12.68 -16.46
CA GLN A 219 -6.58 11.61 -17.46
C GLN A 219 -7.10 10.30 -16.85
N PHE A 220 -6.55 9.91 -15.70
CA PHE A 220 -6.99 8.71 -14.97
C PHE A 220 -8.49 8.74 -14.64
N LYS A 221 -9.01 9.91 -14.23
CA LYS A 221 -10.43 10.13 -13.94
C LYS A 221 -11.28 9.83 -15.17
N GLN A 222 -10.93 10.37 -16.33
CA GLN A 222 -11.69 10.14 -17.56
C GLN A 222 -11.66 8.65 -17.96
N GLN A 223 -10.48 8.03 -17.90
CA GLN A 223 -10.31 6.60 -18.17
C GLN A 223 -11.15 5.72 -17.23
N THR A 224 -11.26 6.11 -15.95
CA THR A 224 -12.09 5.42 -14.96
C THR A 224 -13.57 5.59 -15.26
N ILE A 225 -14.03 6.81 -15.58
CA ILE A 225 -15.42 7.09 -15.99
C ILE A 225 -15.79 6.24 -17.20
N ASP A 226 -14.94 6.21 -18.22
CA ASP A 226 -15.19 5.46 -19.45
C ASP A 226 -15.11 3.95 -19.21
N THR A 227 -14.27 3.48 -18.29
CA THR A 227 -14.27 2.07 -17.85
C THR A 227 -15.60 1.70 -17.19
N ILE A 228 -16.15 2.55 -16.31
CA ILE A 228 -17.46 2.33 -15.67
C ILE A 228 -18.56 2.33 -16.75
N TYR A 229 -18.59 3.33 -17.63
CA TYR A 229 -19.55 3.36 -18.73
C TYR A 229 -19.47 2.11 -19.61
N ALA A 230 -18.27 1.70 -20.02
CA ALA A 230 -18.09 0.52 -20.86
C ALA A 230 -18.56 -0.77 -20.17
N LEU A 231 -18.34 -0.91 -18.85
CA LEU A 231 -18.76 -2.10 -18.11
C LEU A 231 -20.28 -2.15 -17.90
N TYR A 232 -20.94 -1.01 -17.67
CA TYR A 232 -22.31 -0.96 -17.16
C TYR A 232 -23.36 -0.41 -18.13
N SER A 233 -22.96 0.18 -19.25
CA SER A 233 -23.92 0.72 -20.22
C SER A 233 -24.64 -0.40 -20.98
N SER A 234 -25.93 -0.16 -21.24
CA SER A 234 -26.75 -0.95 -22.17
C SER A 234 -26.62 -0.46 -23.63
N ASP A 235 -26.03 0.71 -23.86
CA ASP A 235 -25.79 1.28 -25.18
C ASP A 235 -24.54 0.66 -25.84
N SER A 236 -24.78 -0.23 -26.81
CA SER A 236 -23.71 -0.86 -27.58
C SER A 236 -22.88 0.11 -28.42
N GLY A 237 -23.49 1.21 -28.90
CA GLY A 237 -22.77 2.24 -29.64
C GLY A 237 -21.72 2.92 -28.79
N LYS A 238 -22.09 3.31 -27.56
CA LYS A 238 -21.17 3.93 -26.62
C LYS A 238 -20.07 2.98 -26.14
N VAL A 239 -20.41 1.72 -25.87
CA VAL A 239 -19.42 0.69 -25.51
C VAL A 239 -18.40 0.49 -26.63
N LYS A 240 -18.85 0.40 -27.89
CA LYS A 240 -17.97 0.28 -29.07
C LYS A 240 -17.07 1.49 -29.24
N GLU A 241 -17.61 2.70 -29.08
CA GLU A 241 -16.85 3.95 -29.15
C GLU A 241 -15.71 3.96 -28.11
N ILE A 242 -15.97 3.55 -26.87
CA ILE A 242 -14.96 3.51 -25.80
C ILE A 242 -13.89 2.45 -26.09
N ILE A 243 -14.29 1.26 -26.54
CA ILE A 243 -13.35 0.20 -26.96
C ILE A 243 -12.40 0.73 -28.04
N GLN A 244 -12.93 1.42 -29.05
CA GLN A 244 -12.15 1.98 -30.14
C GLN A 244 -11.26 3.14 -29.71
N THR A 245 -11.77 4.04 -28.86
CA THR A 245 -11.06 5.23 -28.39
C THR A 245 -9.78 4.88 -27.64
N TYR A 246 -9.83 3.85 -26.80
CA TYR A 246 -8.68 3.42 -26.00
C TYR A 246 -7.92 2.23 -26.59
N GLY A 247 -8.49 1.52 -27.56
CA GLY A 247 -7.94 0.26 -28.05
C GLY A 247 -8.00 -0.85 -27.00
N ILE A 248 -9.14 -0.97 -26.30
CA ILE A 248 -9.33 -2.03 -25.28
C ILE A 248 -9.38 -3.39 -25.99
N ASP A 249 -8.52 -4.32 -25.59
CA ASP A 249 -8.51 -5.69 -26.13
C ASP A 249 -9.34 -6.65 -25.27
N PHE A 250 -9.31 -6.45 -23.94
CA PHE A 250 -9.97 -7.34 -23.00
C PHE A 250 -10.65 -6.57 -21.87
N PHE A 251 -11.78 -7.11 -21.42
CA PHE A 251 -12.35 -6.76 -20.13
C PHE A 251 -12.11 -7.91 -19.15
N VAL A 252 -11.94 -7.57 -17.87
CA VAL A 252 -11.95 -8.57 -16.80
C VAL A 252 -13.07 -8.24 -15.83
N VAL A 253 -13.95 -9.20 -15.60
CA VAL A 253 -15.07 -9.10 -14.66
C VAL A 253 -15.04 -10.27 -13.70
N GLU A 254 -15.72 -10.11 -12.57
CA GLU A 254 -16.00 -11.17 -11.60
C GLU A 254 -17.49 -11.48 -11.54
N ASN A 255 -17.88 -12.61 -10.96
CA ASN A 255 -19.29 -13.05 -10.91
C ASN A 255 -20.25 -12.01 -10.33
N THR A 256 -19.79 -11.17 -9.40
CA THR A 256 -20.56 -10.11 -8.76
C THR A 256 -20.46 -8.76 -9.48
N SER A 257 -19.66 -8.63 -10.55
CA SER A 257 -19.37 -7.35 -11.20
C SER A 257 -20.62 -6.59 -11.65
N PHE A 258 -21.70 -7.30 -12.01
CA PHE A 258 -22.97 -6.73 -12.46
C PHE A 258 -24.05 -6.68 -11.36
N GLN A 259 -23.66 -6.78 -10.09
CA GLN A 259 -24.54 -6.54 -8.95
C GLN A 259 -24.33 -5.10 -8.43
N PRO A 260 -25.40 -4.36 -8.06
CA PRO A 260 -25.27 -3.03 -7.49
C PRO A 260 -24.27 -2.95 -6.31
N ALA A 261 -24.27 -3.99 -5.47
CA ALA A 261 -23.39 -4.12 -4.31
C ALA A 261 -21.90 -4.06 -4.66
N PHE A 262 -21.48 -4.58 -5.83
CA PHE A 262 -20.08 -4.59 -6.24
C PHE A 262 -19.51 -3.18 -6.39
N LEU A 263 -20.29 -2.23 -6.93
CA LEU A 263 -19.89 -0.82 -7.01
C LEU A 263 -20.03 -0.12 -5.66
N ALA A 264 -21.09 -0.42 -4.90
CA ALA A 264 -21.35 0.19 -3.61
C ALA A 264 -20.26 -0.14 -2.56
N GLU A 265 -19.61 -1.29 -2.66
CA GLU A 265 -18.53 -1.69 -1.75
C GLU A 265 -17.16 -1.07 -2.11
N LYS A 266 -17.01 -0.54 -3.33
CA LYS A 266 -15.76 0.09 -3.78
C LYS A 266 -15.66 1.53 -3.32
N LYS A 267 -15.19 1.69 -2.08
CA LYS A 267 -14.95 3.00 -1.45
C LYS A 267 -14.15 3.98 -2.32
N TRP A 268 -13.11 3.49 -3.02
CA TRP A 268 -12.28 4.35 -3.89
C TRP A 268 -13.05 4.92 -5.09
N LEU A 269 -14.14 4.26 -5.51
CA LEU A 269 -15.05 4.78 -6.53
C LEU A 269 -16.06 5.76 -5.93
N LEU A 270 -16.72 5.37 -4.83
CA LEU A 270 -17.78 6.18 -4.21
C LEU A 270 -17.27 7.47 -3.57
N HIS A 271 -16.05 7.48 -3.04
CA HIS A 271 -15.46 8.64 -2.37
C HIS A 271 -14.43 9.31 -3.28
N SER A 272 -14.85 9.60 -4.50
CA SER A 272 -14.03 10.19 -5.56
C SER A 272 -14.78 11.28 -6.33
N SER A 273 -14.05 12.04 -7.13
CA SER A 273 -14.61 13.04 -8.04
C SER A 273 -15.36 12.46 -9.25
N PHE A 274 -15.39 11.13 -9.42
CA PHE A 274 -16.19 10.44 -10.42
C PHE A 274 -17.33 9.61 -9.80
N GLN A 275 -17.69 9.88 -8.54
CA GLN A 275 -18.87 9.32 -7.89
C GLN A 275 -20.17 9.40 -8.72
N PRO A 276 -20.49 10.49 -9.46
CA PRO A 276 -21.77 10.58 -10.17
C PRO A 276 -22.04 9.42 -11.13
N ILE A 277 -21.05 9.02 -11.94
CA ILE A 277 -21.20 7.88 -12.86
C ILE A 277 -21.29 6.54 -12.11
N VAL A 278 -20.69 6.43 -10.93
CA VAL A 278 -20.80 5.23 -10.10
C VAL A 278 -22.24 5.06 -9.62
N LEU A 279 -22.86 6.15 -9.15
CA LEU A 279 -24.26 6.14 -8.70
C LEU A 279 -25.23 5.89 -9.87
N GLU A 280 -24.93 6.44 -11.06
CA GLU A 280 -25.70 6.19 -12.27
C GLU A 280 -25.63 4.72 -12.69
N ALA A 281 -24.43 4.11 -12.67
CA ALA A 281 -24.24 2.70 -12.96
C ALA A 281 -24.95 1.78 -11.94
N ILE A 282 -24.93 2.14 -10.65
CA ILE A 282 -25.72 1.45 -9.61
C ILE A 282 -27.21 1.52 -9.96
N ALA A 283 -27.73 2.70 -10.30
CA ALA A 283 -29.13 2.88 -10.65
C ALA A 283 -29.54 2.08 -11.90
N TRP A 284 -28.68 1.98 -12.93
CA TRP A 284 -28.94 1.13 -14.10
C TRP A 284 -29.08 -0.34 -13.71
N LEU A 285 -28.18 -0.84 -12.86
CA LEU A 285 -28.22 -2.23 -12.39
C LEU A 285 -29.45 -2.50 -11.50
N GLU A 286 -29.84 -1.55 -10.65
CA GLU A 286 -31.05 -1.65 -9.82
C GLU A 286 -32.35 -1.65 -10.65
N GLN A 287 -32.34 -0.95 -11.80
CA GLN A 287 -33.44 -0.96 -12.77
C GLN A 287 -33.43 -2.19 -13.69
N GLU A 288 -32.59 -3.19 -13.40
CA GLU A 288 -32.42 -4.40 -14.21
C GLU A 288 -32.02 -4.12 -15.68
N GLN A 289 -31.42 -2.95 -15.96
CA GLN A 289 -30.86 -2.68 -17.28
C GLN A 289 -29.65 -3.59 -17.47
N GLN A 290 -29.75 -4.55 -18.39
CA GLN A 290 -28.66 -5.48 -18.65
C GLN A 290 -27.54 -4.81 -19.45
N PRO A 291 -26.33 -4.64 -18.88
CA PRO A 291 -25.19 -4.09 -19.61
C PRO A 291 -24.80 -4.97 -20.79
N VAL A 292 -24.23 -4.36 -21.83
CA VAL A 292 -23.80 -5.09 -23.04
C VAL A 292 -22.81 -6.21 -22.69
N LEU A 293 -21.87 -5.94 -21.79
CA LEU A 293 -20.90 -6.95 -21.35
C LEU A 293 -21.56 -8.09 -20.58
N GLN A 294 -22.59 -7.84 -19.77
CA GLN A 294 -23.31 -8.90 -19.07
C GLN A 294 -24.05 -9.81 -20.06
N ARG A 295 -24.71 -9.24 -21.07
CA ARG A 295 -25.42 -10.00 -22.11
C ARG A 295 -24.47 -10.90 -22.92
N LEU A 296 -23.30 -10.37 -23.26
CA LEU A 296 -22.35 -11.02 -24.16
C LEU A 296 -21.23 -11.79 -23.44
N GLN A 297 -21.14 -11.76 -22.10
CA GLN A 297 -20.02 -12.37 -21.37
C GLN A 297 -19.80 -13.85 -21.72
N ASN A 298 -20.88 -14.62 -21.89
CA ASN A 298 -20.78 -16.05 -22.16
C ASN A 298 -20.32 -16.34 -23.59
N GLN A 299 -20.69 -15.47 -24.54
CA GLN A 299 -20.35 -15.64 -25.96
C GLN A 299 -18.95 -15.11 -26.27
N CYS A 300 -18.55 -14.02 -25.61
CA CYS A 300 -17.27 -13.35 -25.81
C CYS A 300 -16.22 -13.70 -24.76
N SER A 301 -16.44 -14.75 -23.95
CA SER A 301 -15.46 -15.23 -22.98
C SER A 301 -14.24 -15.82 -23.69
N ALA A 302 -13.05 -15.32 -23.34
CA ALA A 302 -11.77 -15.85 -23.81
C ALA A 302 -11.17 -16.85 -22.81
N LEU A 303 -11.37 -16.63 -21.51
CA LEU A 303 -10.86 -17.45 -20.42
C LEU A 303 -11.67 -17.19 -19.14
N SER A 304 -11.92 -18.25 -18.37
CA SER A 304 -12.45 -18.12 -17.00
C SER A 304 -11.58 -18.92 -16.02
N GLU A 305 -11.32 -18.36 -14.84
CA GLU A 305 -10.61 -19.02 -13.74
C GLU A 305 -11.21 -18.58 -12.41
N GLY A 306 -11.77 -19.52 -11.64
CA GLY A 306 -12.47 -19.22 -10.40
C GLY A 306 -13.65 -18.27 -10.63
N GLU A 307 -13.63 -17.12 -9.97
CA GLU A 307 -14.68 -16.10 -10.07
C GLU A 307 -14.44 -15.08 -11.19
N LEU A 308 -13.29 -15.12 -11.87
CA LEU A 308 -12.92 -14.16 -12.90
C LEU A 308 -13.20 -14.69 -14.30
N THR A 309 -13.69 -13.79 -15.16
CA THR A 309 -13.88 -14.03 -16.59
C THR A 309 -13.22 -12.92 -17.40
N VAL A 310 -12.42 -13.33 -18.38
CA VAL A 310 -11.80 -12.48 -19.39
C VAL A 310 -12.71 -12.44 -20.61
N ILE A 311 -13.15 -11.25 -20.99
CA ILE A 311 -14.05 -11.02 -22.13
C ILE A 311 -13.25 -10.34 -23.25
N ASN A 312 -13.33 -10.87 -24.47
CA ASN A 312 -12.67 -10.32 -25.63
C ASN A 312 -13.45 -9.11 -26.18
N ALA A 313 -12.82 -7.93 -26.19
CA ALA A 313 -13.46 -6.69 -26.62
C ALA A 313 -13.75 -6.64 -28.13
N LYS A 314 -12.95 -7.34 -28.96
CA LYS A 314 -13.21 -7.43 -30.40
C LYS A 314 -14.49 -8.22 -30.70
N CYS A 315 -14.77 -9.25 -29.90
CA CYS A 315 -16.04 -9.98 -29.99
C CYS A 315 -17.23 -9.07 -29.66
N ILE A 316 -17.13 -8.26 -28.60
CA ILE A 316 -18.16 -7.25 -28.26
C ILE A 316 -18.34 -6.24 -29.39
N ALA A 317 -17.24 -5.76 -29.96
CA ALA A 317 -17.28 -4.74 -31.02
C ALA A 317 -17.87 -5.26 -32.34
N ALA A 318 -17.66 -6.54 -32.65
CA ALA A 318 -18.20 -7.20 -33.83
C ALA A 318 -19.68 -7.60 -33.70
N PHE A 319 -20.25 -7.53 -32.50
CA PHE A 319 -21.65 -7.86 -32.29
C PHE A 319 -22.54 -6.71 -32.73
N ASP A 320 -23.24 -6.87 -33.85
CA ASP A 320 -24.31 -5.96 -34.25
C ASP A 320 -25.64 -6.49 -33.69
N ASN A 321 -26.32 -5.65 -32.92
CA ASN A 321 -27.71 -5.91 -32.51
C ASN A 321 -28.61 -5.75 -33.73
#